data_AF-J3CAE3-F1
#
_entry.id   AF-J3CAE3-F1
#
_cell.length_a   1.000
_cell.length_b   1.000
_cell.length_c   1.000
_cell.angle_alpha   90.00
_cell.angle_beta   90.00
_cell.angle_gamma   90.00
#
_symmetry.space_group_name_H-M   'P 1'
#
loop_
_entity.id
_entity.type
_entity.pdbx_description
1 polymer ?
#
loop_
_entity_poly.entity_id
_entity_poly.type
_entity_poly.pdbx_seq_one_letter_code
_entity_poly.pdbx_strand_id
1 'polypeptide(L)'
;MRHLLFSTESPTNSTFSLEWSKVPALAEKKSVVRLIESLLPIWPAPFVSVSEARYEAIHKVFDDRPGVGWMLYLPRTINTQQVPEAQELIAVHDKDGGQQGTIIVSIRDEPFSVDNEEHIKVAASIEMRLVEHDLLPRYSDL
;
A
#
# COMPACT_ATOMS: atom_id res chain seq x y z
N MET A 1 -14.60 -4.81 18.18
CA MET A 1 -14.59 -4.90 16.71
C MET A 1 -15.99 -4.61 16.20
N ARG A 2 -16.14 -3.57 15.38
CA ARG A 2 -17.42 -3.24 14.74
C ARG A 2 -17.17 -3.35 13.24
N HIS A 3 -17.76 -4.33 12.59
CA HIS A 3 -17.66 -4.50 11.14
C HIS A 3 -18.99 -4.03 10.55
N LEU A 4 -18.95 -2.98 9.74
CA LEU A 4 -20.10 -2.52 8.97
C LEU A 4 -19.86 -2.95 7.52
N LEU A 5 -20.75 -3.80 7.00
CA LEU A 5 -20.79 -4.18 5.59
C LEU A 5 -21.98 -3.47 4.97
N PHE A 6 -21.72 -2.64 3.97
CA PHE A 6 -22.76 -2.04 3.13
C PHE A 6 -22.59 -2.61 1.72
N SER A 7 -23.68 -3.13 1.15
CA SER A 7 -23.75 -3.48 -0.26
C SER A 7 -24.51 -2.36 -0.97
N THR A 8 -23.96 -1.84 -2.06
CA THR A 8 -24.62 -0.84 -2.91
C THR A 8 -24.84 -1.46 -4.30
N GLU A 9 -25.93 -1.07 -4.97
CA GLU A 9 -26.32 -1.62 -6.28
C GLU A 9 -25.57 -0.98 -7.46
N SER A 10 -24.84 0.12 -7.23
CA SER A 10 -24.00 0.76 -8.26
C SER A 10 -22.56 0.26 -8.13
N PRO A 11 -21.78 0.17 -9.23
CA PRO A 11 -20.36 -0.12 -9.14
C PRO A 11 -19.66 1.05 -8.44
N THR A 12 -19.61 0.98 -7.12
CA THR A 12 -18.85 1.89 -6.26
C THR A 12 -17.56 1.17 -5.88
N ASN A 13 -16.46 1.91 -5.79
CA ASN A 13 -15.22 1.41 -5.23
C ASN A 13 -15.51 0.78 -3.86
N SER A 14 -15.33 -0.54 -3.76
CA SER A 14 -15.34 -1.19 -2.45
C SER A 14 -14.08 -0.72 -1.72
N THR A 15 -14.24 -0.21 -0.51
CA THR A 15 -13.12 0.13 0.37
C THR A 15 -13.20 -0.76 1.59
N PHE A 16 -12.11 -1.47 1.89
CA PHE A 16 -11.98 -2.26 3.10
C PHE A 16 -10.87 -1.70 3.94
N SER A 17 -11.26 -1.05 5.03
CA SER A 17 -10.36 -0.45 6.00
C SER A 17 -10.38 -1.30 7.26
N LEU A 18 -9.20 -1.78 7.65
CA LEU A 18 -8.99 -2.38 8.96
C LEU A 18 -8.19 -1.40 9.79
N GLU A 19 -8.78 -0.94 10.89
CA GLU A 19 -8.08 -0.16 11.90
C GLU A 19 -7.87 -1.03 13.13
N TRP A 20 -6.66 -1.01 13.66
CA TRP A 20 -6.32 -1.72 14.89
C TRP A 20 -5.45 -0.87 15.78
N SER A 21 -5.52 -1.15 17.07
CA SER A 21 -4.57 -0.65 18.06
C SER A 21 -4.04 -1.85 18.84
N LYS A 22 -2.73 -1.90 19.09
CA LYS A 22 -2.10 -2.92 19.96
C LYS A 22 -2.26 -4.37 19.45
N VAL A 23 -2.03 -4.59 18.15
CA VAL A 23 -1.89 -5.94 17.57
C VAL A 23 -0.43 -6.12 17.16
N PRO A 24 0.44 -6.69 18.03
CA PRO A 24 1.89 -6.76 17.77
C PRO A 24 2.24 -7.48 16.47
N ALA A 25 1.46 -8.51 16.10
CA ALA A 25 1.65 -9.23 14.85
C ALA A 25 1.58 -8.31 13.61
N LEU A 26 0.79 -7.22 13.65
CA LEU A 26 0.68 -6.28 12.53
C LEU A 26 1.76 -5.18 12.55
N ALA A 27 2.65 -5.18 13.55
CA ALA A 27 3.90 -4.44 13.52
C ALA A 27 5.02 -5.23 12.82
N GLU A 28 4.79 -6.50 12.45
CA GLU A 28 5.76 -7.30 11.72
C GLU A 28 5.52 -7.21 10.21
N LYS A 29 6.52 -6.74 9.47
CA LYS A 29 6.46 -6.66 7.99
C LYS A 29 5.96 -7.95 7.34
N LYS A 30 6.49 -9.10 7.76
CA LYS A 30 6.13 -10.41 7.22
C LYS A 30 4.64 -10.74 7.39
N SER A 31 4.06 -10.35 8.52
CA SER A 31 2.64 -10.58 8.79
C SER A 31 1.75 -9.67 7.93
N VAL A 32 2.15 -8.42 7.73
CA VAL A 32 1.47 -7.48 6.84
C VAL A 32 1.54 -7.96 5.38
N VAL A 33 2.72 -8.37 4.89
CA VAL A 33 2.89 -8.93 3.54
C VAL A 33 1.99 -10.16 3.36
N ARG A 34 2.00 -11.10 4.32
CA ARG A 34 1.12 -12.28 4.27
C ARG A 34 -0.35 -11.91 4.23
N LEU A 35 -0.76 -10.87 4.95
CA LEU A 35 -2.14 -10.37 4.94
C LEU A 35 -2.52 -9.87 3.54
N ILE A 36 -1.67 -9.05 2.91
CA ILE A 36 -1.87 -8.55 1.54
C ILE A 36 -1.97 -9.73 0.56
N GLU A 37 -1.00 -10.65 0.59
CA GLU A 37 -0.98 -11.83 -0.29
C GLU A 37 -2.19 -12.75 -0.11
N SER A 38 -2.73 -12.85 1.12
CA SER A 38 -3.93 -13.64 1.41
C SER A 38 -5.22 -12.93 0.99
N LEU A 39 -5.22 -11.60 0.96
CA LEU A 39 -6.36 -10.77 0.56
C LEU A 39 -6.56 -10.78 -0.95
N LEU A 40 -5.48 -10.61 -1.73
CA LEU A 40 -5.55 -10.41 -3.18
C LEU A 40 -6.29 -11.52 -3.96
N PRO A 41 -6.16 -12.82 -3.63
CA PRO A 41 -6.92 -13.87 -4.30
C PRO A 41 -8.44 -13.84 -4.04
N ILE A 42 -8.86 -13.20 -2.94
CA ILE A 42 -10.27 -13.03 -2.56
C ILE A 42 -10.80 -11.72 -3.15
N TRP A 43 -9.93 -10.70 -3.16
CA TRP A 43 -10.23 -9.36 -3.62
C TRP A 43 -9.07 -8.83 -4.46
N PRO A 44 -9.17 -8.86 -5.79
CA PRO A 44 -8.15 -8.32 -6.69
C PRO A 44 -8.19 -6.79 -6.66
N ALA A 45 -7.69 -6.20 -5.58
CA ALA A 45 -7.74 -4.77 -5.36
C ALA A 45 -6.82 -4.03 -6.35
N PRO A 46 -7.23 -2.86 -6.89
CA PRO A 46 -6.39 -2.08 -7.79
C PRO A 46 -5.15 -1.49 -7.11
N PHE A 47 -5.17 -1.40 -5.79
CA PHE A 47 -4.03 -1.12 -4.93
C PHE A 47 -4.35 -1.59 -3.50
N VAL A 48 -3.32 -1.73 -2.67
CA VAL A 48 -3.49 -1.85 -1.20
C VAL A 48 -2.49 -0.94 -0.53
N SER A 49 -2.96 0.06 0.22
CA SER A 49 -2.11 0.89 1.08
C SER A 49 -2.12 0.33 2.50
N VAL A 50 -0.96 0.28 3.14
CA VAL A 50 -0.80 0.00 4.56
C VAL A 50 0.00 1.14 5.17
N SER A 51 -0.64 1.88 6.07
CA SER A 51 -0.06 3.07 6.67
C SER A 51 -0.77 3.40 7.99
N GLU A 52 -0.22 4.34 8.75
CA GLU A 52 -0.98 4.96 9.82
C GLU A 52 -2.03 5.91 9.23
N ALA A 53 -3.23 5.96 9.84
CA ALA A 53 -4.32 6.81 9.36
C ALA A 53 -3.94 8.29 9.22
N ARG A 54 -3.06 8.79 10.11
CA ARG A 54 -2.52 10.16 10.01
C ARG A 54 -1.70 10.37 8.73
N TYR A 55 -1.02 9.35 8.23
CA TYR A 55 -0.24 9.50 7.00
C TYR A 55 -1.15 9.83 5.81
N GLU A 56 -2.20 9.04 5.59
CA GLU A 56 -3.16 9.26 4.50
C GLU A 56 -3.90 10.59 4.61
N ALA A 57 -4.17 11.04 5.84
CA ALA A 57 -4.97 12.23 6.08
C ALA A 57 -4.22 13.55 5.90
N ILE A 58 -2.91 13.59 6.25
CA ILE A 58 -2.17 14.85 6.34
C ILE A 58 -0.75 14.82 5.76
N HIS A 59 -0.17 13.66 5.47
CA HIS A 59 1.25 13.56 5.06
C HIS A 59 1.48 13.05 3.65
N LYS A 60 0.52 12.34 3.03
CA LYS A 60 0.68 11.91 1.63
C LYS A 60 0.85 13.13 0.70
N VAL A 61 1.63 12.96 -0.36
CA VAL A 61 2.01 14.04 -1.28
C VAL A 61 0.86 14.44 -2.20
N PHE A 62 0.02 13.47 -2.59
CA PHE A 62 -1.03 13.65 -3.59
C PHE A 62 -2.39 13.24 -3.04
N ASP A 63 -3.30 14.21 -2.90
CA ASP A 63 -4.65 13.97 -2.39
C ASP A 63 -5.51 13.10 -3.30
N ASP A 64 -5.27 13.17 -4.61
CA ASP A 64 -6.00 12.44 -5.66
C ASP A 64 -5.45 11.03 -5.93
N ARG A 65 -4.45 10.57 -5.15
CA ARG A 65 -3.77 9.28 -5.34
C ARG A 65 -3.57 8.52 -4.03
N PRO A 66 -3.36 7.18 -4.09
CA PRO A 66 -2.98 6.39 -2.93
C PRO A 66 -1.66 6.87 -2.31
N GLY A 67 -1.60 6.98 -0.98
CA GLY A 67 -0.35 7.15 -0.26
C GLY A 67 0.45 5.85 -0.20
N VAL A 68 1.78 5.97 -0.11
CA VAL A 68 2.67 4.81 0.10
C VAL A 68 2.68 4.40 1.56
N GLY A 69 2.81 5.38 2.47
CA GLY A 69 2.92 5.15 3.91
C GLY A 69 3.97 4.10 4.25
N TRP A 70 3.57 2.97 4.84
CA TRP A 70 4.49 1.85 5.07
C TRP A 70 4.67 0.98 3.83
N MET A 71 3.56 0.54 3.24
CA MET A 71 3.57 -0.35 2.09
C MET A 71 2.46 0.01 1.10
N LEU A 72 2.79 -0.08 -0.19
CA LEU A 72 1.82 0.05 -1.27
C LEU A 72 1.94 -1.13 -2.22
N TYR A 73 0.87 -1.90 -2.36
CA TYR A 73 0.72 -2.86 -3.44
C TYR A 73 0.16 -2.19 -4.69
N LEU A 74 0.74 -2.49 -5.85
CA LEU A 74 0.18 -2.19 -7.17
C LEU A 74 0.18 -3.44 -8.06
N PRO A 75 -0.85 -3.68 -8.88
CA PRO A 75 -0.98 -4.84 -9.77
C PRO A 75 -0.13 -4.69 -11.04
N ARG A 76 1.16 -4.40 -10.86
CA ARG A 76 2.14 -4.26 -11.94
C ARG A 76 3.54 -4.59 -11.45
N THR A 77 4.40 -5.02 -12.38
CA THR A 77 5.82 -5.25 -12.11
C THR A 77 6.55 -3.92 -11.98
N ILE A 78 7.16 -3.69 -10.82
CA ILE A 78 8.00 -2.53 -10.52
C ILE A 78 9.35 -3.06 -10.06
N ASN A 79 10.42 -2.49 -10.59
CA ASN A 79 11.79 -2.87 -10.25
C ASN A 79 12.56 -1.71 -9.60
N THR A 80 13.71 -2.04 -8.99
CA THR A 80 14.54 -1.08 -8.24
C THR A 80 15.08 0.06 -9.10
N GLN A 81 15.22 -0.10 -10.42
CA GLN A 81 15.65 0.99 -11.29
C GLN A 81 14.56 2.04 -11.47
N GLN A 82 13.29 1.63 -11.43
CA GLN A 82 12.15 2.53 -11.54
C GLN A 82 11.87 3.26 -10.22
N VAL A 83 12.14 2.62 -9.09
CA VAL A 83 11.88 3.17 -7.75
C VAL A 83 13.06 2.87 -6.81
N PRO A 84 14.22 3.54 -7.00
CA PRO A 84 15.40 3.31 -6.17
C PRO A 84 15.23 3.77 -4.72
N GLU A 85 14.25 4.65 -4.44
CA GLU A 85 13.94 5.15 -3.11
C GLU A 85 13.23 4.13 -2.22
N ALA A 86 12.63 3.09 -2.83
CA ALA A 86 12.02 2.00 -2.08
C ALA A 86 13.10 1.17 -1.37
N GLN A 87 12.96 0.97 -0.06
CA GLN A 87 13.91 0.15 0.70
C GLN A 87 13.78 -1.34 0.37
N GLU A 88 12.62 -1.78 -0.11
CA GLU A 88 12.37 -3.13 -0.56
C GLU A 88 11.22 -3.17 -1.58
N LEU A 89 11.34 -4.06 -2.57
CA LEU A 89 10.28 -4.39 -3.52
C LEU A 89 10.00 -5.90 -3.43
N ILE A 90 8.77 -6.26 -3.12
CA ILE A 90 8.35 -7.65 -2.93
C ILE A 90 7.43 -8.04 -4.08
N ALA A 91 7.85 -9.01 -4.89
CA ALA A 91 7.04 -9.53 -5.98
C ALA A 91 5.86 -10.35 -5.42
N VAL A 92 4.65 -10.01 -5.84
CA VAL A 92 3.45 -10.79 -5.54
C VAL A 92 3.13 -11.67 -6.74
N HIS A 93 2.99 -12.96 -6.50
CA HIS A 93 2.74 -13.95 -7.54
C HIS A 93 1.27 -14.37 -7.57
N ASP A 94 0.75 -14.67 -8.76
CA ASP A 94 -0.53 -15.34 -8.94
C ASP A 94 -0.42 -16.85 -8.67
N LYS A 95 -1.53 -17.56 -8.89
CA LYS A 95 -1.60 -19.02 -8.68
C LYS A 95 -0.79 -19.82 -9.71
N ASP A 96 -0.51 -19.23 -10.86
CA ASP A 96 0.22 -19.84 -11.97
C ASP A 96 1.73 -19.54 -11.90
N GLY A 97 2.16 -18.76 -10.90
CA GLY A 97 3.55 -18.37 -10.67
C GLY A 97 3.98 -17.12 -11.45
N GLY A 98 3.06 -16.48 -12.17
CA GLY A 98 3.28 -15.18 -12.80
C GLY A 98 3.31 -14.07 -11.76
N GLN A 99 4.14 -13.04 -11.96
CA GLN A 99 4.11 -11.87 -11.08
C GLN A 99 2.87 -11.03 -11.41
N GLN A 100 1.89 -11.01 -10.49
CA GLN A 100 0.67 -10.21 -10.61
C GLN A 100 0.84 -8.77 -10.10
N GLY A 101 1.88 -8.50 -9.31
CA GLY A 101 2.13 -7.16 -8.82
C GLY A 101 3.36 -7.03 -7.96
N THR A 102 3.48 -5.88 -7.31
CA THR A 102 4.63 -5.54 -6.47
C THR A 102 4.15 -4.80 -5.23
N ILE A 103 4.61 -5.23 -4.06
CA ILE A 103 4.51 -4.44 -2.82
C ILE A 103 5.77 -3.59 -2.72
N ILE A 104 5.58 -2.29 -2.67
CA ILE A 104 6.62 -1.28 -2.49
C ILE A 104 6.68 -0.97 -1.00
N VAL A 105 7.85 -1.16 -0.38
CA VAL A 105 8.04 -0.95 1.07
C VAL A 105 8.91 0.28 1.28
N SER A 106 8.37 1.26 2.01
CA SER A 106 9.12 2.47 2.38
C SER A 106 10.14 2.19 3.47
N ILE A 107 9.75 1.49 4.54
CA ILE A 107 10.59 1.19 5.71
C ILE A 107 10.69 -0.32 5.90
N ARG A 108 11.89 -0.87 5.71
CA ARG A 108 12.12 -2.32 5.68
C ARG A 108 12.30 -2.94 7.06
N ASP A 109 13.02 -2.23 7.93
CA ASP A 109 13.64 -2.82 9.12
C ASP A 109 12.82 -2.59 10.41
N GLU A 110 11.86 -1.68 10.37
CA GLU A 110 10.96 -1.37 11.49
C GLU A 110 9.57 -0.92 11.02
N PRO A 111 8.56 -0.83 11.92
CA PRO A 111 7.26 -0.28 11.58
C PRO A 111 7.36 1.18 11.13
N PHE A 112 6.57 1.54 10.13
CA PHE A 112 6.38 2.94 9.75
C PHE A 112 5.84 3.76 10.92
N SER A 113 6.24 5.03 11.00
CA SER A 113 5.84 5.95 12.06
C SER A 113 5.68 7.36 11.49
N VAL A 114 4.50 7.97 11.64
CA VAL A 114 4.26 9.37 11.27
C VAL A 114 4.98 10.36 12.19
N ASP A 115 5.44 9.92 13.35
CA ASP A 115 6.23 10.75 14.24
C ASP A 115 7.74 10.71 13.89
N ASN A 116 8.14 9.87 12.93
CA ASN A 116 9.49 9.84 12.35
C ASN A 116 9.50 10.57 11.00
N GLU A 117 10.11 11.76 10.95
CA GLU A 117 10.20 12.56 9.72
C GLU A 117 10.92 11.84 8.58
N GLU A 118 11.89 10.97 8.88
CA GLU A 118 12.60 10.22 7.83
C GLU A 118 11.68 9.20 7.17
N HIS A 119 10.77 8.58 7.95
CA HIS A 119 9.78 7.66 7.40
C HIS A 119 8.85 8.38 6.41
N ILE A 120 8.37 9.57 6.80
CA ILE A 120 7.54 10.41 5.94
C ILE A 120 8.30 10.80 4.67
N LYS A 121 9.56 11.23 4.78
CA LYS A 121 10.37 11.66 3.62
C LYS A 121 10.60 10.52 2.63
N VAL A 122 10.92 9.31 3.11
CA VAL A 122 11.10 8.14 2.23
C VAL A 122 9.80 7.81 1.50
N ALA A 123 8.68 7.72 2.22
CA ALA A 123 7.38 7.43 1.61
C ALA A 123 6.97 8.50 0.57
N ALA A 124 7.13 9.78 0.90
CA ALA A 124 6.88 10.89 -0.03
C ALA A 124 7.79 10.84 -1.27
N SER A 125 9.07 10.48 -1.11
CA SER A 125 9.99 10.35 -2.23
C SER A 125 9.61 9.23 -3.19
N ILE A 126 9.11 8.11 -2.64
CA ILE A 126 8.56 7.01 -3.43
C ILE A 126 7.30 7.48 -4.18
N GLU A 127 6.39 8.21 -3.53
CA GLU A 127 5.18 8.74 -4.16
C GLU A 127 5.51 9.66 -5.35
N MET A 128 6.45 10.60 -5.18
CA MET A 128 6.92 11.47 -6.25
C MET A 128 7.51 10.66 -7.41
N ARG A 129 8.39 9.69 -7.12
CA ARG A 129 8.99 8.81 -8.13
C ARG A 129 7.94 8.02 -8.90
N LEU A 130 6.96 7.44 -8.21
CA LEU A 130 5.89 6.68 -8.86
C LEU A 130 5.04 7.57 -9.77
N VAL A 131 4.77 8.83 -9.39
CA VAL A 131 4.04 9.78 -10.24
C VAL A 131 4.86 10.21 -11.45
N GLU A 132 6.16 10.51 -11.27
CA GLU A 132 7.07 10.88 -12.37
C GLU A 132 7.11 9.82 -13.49
N HIS A 133 6.97 8.55 -13.12
CA HIS A 133 6.98 7.41 -14.06
C HIS A 133 5.58 6.90 -14.45
N ASP A 134 4.52 7.62 -14.10
CA ASP A 134 3.13 7.20 -14.36
C ASP A 134 2.78 5.80 -13.80
N LEU A 135 3.35 5.50 -12.63
CA LEU A 135 3.20 4.24 -11.92
C LEU A 135 2.10 4.27 -10.87
N LEU A 136 1.86 5.42 -10.23
CA LEU A 136 0.82 5.61 -9.22
C LEU A 136 -0.50 6.00 -9.92
N PRO A 137 -1.63 5.28 -9.73
CA PRO A 137 -2.90 5.66 -10.32
C PRO A 137 -3.55 6.86 -9.60
N ARG A 138 -4.46 7.57 -10.27
CA ARG A 138 -5.42 8.47 -9.60
C ARG A 138 -6.65 7.70 -9.18
N TYR A 139 -7.31 8.13 -8.11
CA TYR A 139 -8.59 7.53 -7.71
C TYR A 139 -9.69 7.65 -8.77
N SER A 140 -9.64 8.68 -9.63
CA SER A 140 -10.59 8.86 -10.73
C SER A 140 -10.45 7.83 -11.85
N ASP A 141 -9.30 7.16 -11.91
CA ASP A 141 -8.92 6.26 -12.99
C ASP A 141 -9.07 4.78 -12.58
N LEU A 142 -9.57 4.53 -11.37
CA LEU A 142 -9.77 3.20 -10.76
C LEU A 142 -11.21 2.71 -10.84
#